data_AF-A0AAV2IQC1-F1
#
_entry.id   AF-A0AAV2IQC1-F1
#
_cell.length_a   1.000
_cell.length_b   1.000
_cell.length_c   1.000
_cell.angle_alpha   90.00
_cell.angle_beta   90.00
_cell.angle_gamma   90.00
#
_symmetry.space_group_name_H-M   'P 1'
#
loop_
_entity.id
_entity.type
_entity.pdbx_description
1 polymer ?
#
loop_
_entity_poly.entity_id
_entity_poly.type
_entity_poly.pdbx_seq_one_letter_code
_entity_poly.pdbx_strand_id
1 'polypeptide(L)' 'MDILETPKTAAYWSRNNTWLTITSDGLEPKPMADLTIPRDKWIIVDKPIPKLGKVVIEGG' A
#
# COMPACT_ATOMS: atom_id res chain seq x y z
N MET A 1 18.13 -6.40 13.69
CA MET A 1 16.85 -6.93 13.17
C MET A 1 15.84 -5.84 13.42
N ASP A 2 15.45 -5.09 12.39
CA ASP A 2 14.44 -4.04 12.53
C ASP A 2 13.11 -4.72 12.80
N ILE A 3 12.71 -4.78 14.08
CA ILE A 3 11.35 -5.15 14.46
C ILE A 3 10.53 -3.93 14.08
N LEU A 4 9.89 -3.98 12.92
CA LEU A 4 8.91 -2.97 12.53
C LEU A 4 7.79 -3.03 13.58
N GLU A 5 7.75 -2.05 14.47
CA GLU A 5 6.68 -1.93 15.46
C GLU A 5 5.34 -1.99 14.74
N THR A 6 4.42 -2.80 15.27
CA THR A 6 3.07 -2.94 14.72
C THR A 6 2.44 -1.55 14.59
N PRO A 7 1.98 -1.13 13.41
CA PRO A 7 1.46 0.22 13.23
C PRO A 7 0.22 0.43 14.09
N LYS A 8 0.01 1.68 14.48
CA LYS A 8 -1.22 2.10 15.15
C LYS A 8 -2.45 1.96 14.25
N THR A 9 -2.29 1.97 12.93
CA THR A 9 -3.39 1.90 11.96
C THR A 9 -3.03 1.05 10.74
N ALA A 10 -3.92 0.12 10.40
CA ALA A 10 -3.85 -0.64 9.15
C ALA A 10 -4.93 -0.16 8.18
N ALA A 11 -4.58 -0.04 6.90
CA ALA A 11 -5.50 0.25 5.81
C ALA A 11 -5.84 -1.05 5.08
N TYR A 12 -7.02 -1.12 4.46
CA TYR A 12 -7.47 -2.30 3.72
C TYR A 12 -7.41 -2.02 2.23
N TRP A 13 -6.89 -2.96 1.45
CA TRP A 13 -6.75 -2.81 0.00
C TRP A 13 -8.08 -2.47 -0.69
N SER A 14 -9.19 -3.07 -0.25
CA SER A 14 -10.54 -2.84 -0.78
C SER A 14 -11.10 -1.44 -0.55
N ARG A 15 -10.55 -0.64 0.37
CA ARG A 15 -11.12 0.66 0.73
C ARG A 15 -10.59 1.77 -0.16
N ASN A 16 -11.49 2.53 -0.78
CA ASN A 16 -11.14 3.67 -1.65
C ASN A 16 -10.25 4.71 -0.95
N ASN A 17 -10.44 4.91 0.36
CA ASN A 17 -9.65 5.89 1.12
C ASN A 17 -8.19 5.45 1.39
N THR A 18 -7.86 4.16 1.25
CA THR A 18 -6.49 3.66 1.36
C THR A 18 -5.59 4.34 0.34
N TRP A 19 -6.07 4.40 -0.91
CA TRP A 19 -5.30 4.88 -2.05
C TRP A 19 -5.13 6.38 -2.09
N LEU A 20 -6.11 7.16 -1.60
CA LEU A 20 -6.03 8.63 -1.46
C LEU A 20 -4.77 9.13 -0.75
N THR A 21 -4.13 8.26 0.04
CA THR A 21 -2.97 8.62 0.86
C THR A 21 -1.69 7.87 0.46
N ILE A 22 -1.73 7.12 -0.64
CA ILE A 22 -0.63 6.24 -1.11
C ILE A 22 -0.31 6.53 -2.58
N THR A 23 -1.33 6.67 -3.43
CA THR A 23 -1.17 7.00 -4.85
C THR A 23 -1.48 8.47 -5.10
N SER A 24 -0.83 9.06 -6.11
CA SER A 24 -1.01 10.48 -6.45
C SER A 24 -2.38 10.79 -7.05
N ASP A 25 -3.00 9.82 -7.73
CA ASP A 25 -4.34 9.90 -8.28
C ASP A 25 -5.42 9.45 -7.28
N GLY A 26 -5.01 8.90 -6.13
CA GLY A 26 -5.90 8.38 -5.12
C GLY A 26 -6.68 7.13 -5.53
N LEU A 27 -6.24 6.45 -6.59
CA LEU A 27 -6.87 5.25 -7.13
C LEU A 27 -6.06 3.99 -6.83
N GLU A 28 -6.74 2.85 -6.85
CA GLU A 28 -6.11 1.53 -6.75
C GLU A 28 -5.13 1.34 -7.93
N PRO A 29 -3.91 0.82 -7.70
CA PRO A 29 -2.92 0.61 -8.75
C PRO A 29 -3.42 -0.35 -9.83
N LYS A 30 -3.15 0.00 -11.09
CA LYS A 30 -3.51 -0.80 -12.26
C LYS A 30 -2.61 -2.03 -12.39
N PRO A 31 -3.03 -3.06 -13.17
CA PRO A 31 -2.16 -4.18 -13.51
C PRO A 31 -0.82 -3.70 -14.08
N MET A 32 0.26 -4.33 -13.62
CA MET A 32 1.66 -4.04 -13.96
C MET A 32 2.17 -2.65 -13.55
N ALA A 33 1.38 -1.86 -12.82
CA ALA A 33 1.85 -0.61 -12.25
C ALA A 33 2.81 -0.87 -11.09
N ASP A 34 3.76 0.05 -10.91
CA ASP A 34 4.61 0.09 -9.73
C ASP A 34 3.85 0.75 -8.58
N LEU A 35 4.02 0.22 -7.37
CA LEU A 35 3.39 0.71 -6.15
C LEU A 35 4.45 1.02 -5.10
N THR A 36 4.49 2.28 -4.66
CA THR A 36 5.29 2.70 -3.52
C THR A 36 4.40 2.85 -2.29
N ILE A 37 4.70 2.09 -1.23
CA ILE A 37 3.98 2.14 0.04
C ILE A 37 4.87 2.84 1.08
N PRO A 38 4.39 3.89 1.76
CA PRO A 38 5.10 4.51 2.86
C PRO A 38 5.42 3.50 3.98
N ARG A 39 6.63 3.54 4.55
CA ARG A 39 7.10 2.56 5.57
C ARG A 39 6.24 2.53 6.83
N ASP A 40 5.56 3.62 7.16
CA ASP A 40 4.64 3.75 8.29
C ASP A 40 3.22 3.22 7.98
N LYS A 41 2.95 2.77 6.75
CA LYS A 41 1.64 2.28 6.32
C LYS A 41 1.62 0.79 6.04
N TRP A 42 0.60 0.15 6.57
CA TRP A 42 0.33 -1.26 6.33
C TRP A 42 -0.97 -1.42 5.57
N ILE A 43 -0.91 -2.15 4.46
CA ILE A 43 -2.06 -2.47 3.64
C ILE A 43 -2.40 -3.95 3.84
N ILE A 44 -3.58 -4.22 4.39
CA ILE A 44 -4.16 -5.56 4.48
C ILE A 44 -4.80 -5.88 3.14
N VAL A 45 -4.34 -6.95 2.50
CA VAL A 45 -4.93 -7.47 1.26
C VAL A 45 -6.12 -8.36 1.62
N ASP A 46 -7.33 -7.79 1.51
CA ASP A 46 -8.60 -8.42 1.88
C ASP A 46 -9.43 -8.88 0.68
N LYS A 47 -8.97 -8.60 -0.54
CA LYS A 47 -9.54 -9.07 -1.81
C LYS A 47 -8.42 -9.45 -2.79
N PRO A 48 -8.69 -10.22 -3.86
CA PRO A 48 -7.74 -10.42 -4.93
C PRO A 48 -7.26 -9.10 -5.52
N ILE A 49 -5.94 -8.96 -5.72
CA ILE A 49 -5.30 -7.73 -6.22
C ILE A 49 -4.74 -7.96 -7.62
N PRO A 50 -4.61 -6.90 -8.45
CA PRO A 50 -3.94 -7.03 -9.73
C PRO A 50 -2.47 -7.42 -9.54
N LYS A 51 -1.91 -8.09 -10.54
CA LYS A 51 -0.46 -8.33 -10.58
C LYS A 51 0.25 -6.97 -10.72
N LEU A 52 1.07 -6.62 -9.76
CA LEU A 52 1.85 -5.38 -9.77
C LEU A 52 3.18 -5.58 -10.50
N GLY A 53 3.77 -4.49 -10.98
CA GLY A 53 5.11 -4.48 -11.57
C GLY A 53 6.17 -4.65 -10.48
N LYS A 54 6.42 -3.58 -9.75
CA LYS A 54 7.29 -3.55 -8.56
C LYS A 54 6.55 -2.99 -7.36
N VAL A 55 6.78 -3.57 -6.19
CA VAL A 55 6.37 -2.99 -4.91
C VAL A 55 7.60 -2.45 -4.21
N VAL A 56 7.57 -1.17 -3.85
CA VAL A 56 8.64 -0.47 -3.12
C VAL A 56 8.07 -0.04 -1.77
N ILE A 57 8.81 -0.29 -0.70
CA ILE A 57 8.49 0.25 0.62
C ILE A 57 9.48 1.40 0.86
N GLU A 58 8.98 2.63 0.85
CA GLU A 58 9.82 3.82 1.01
C GLU A 58 9.59 4.43 2.39
N GLY A 59 10.65 4.50 3.19
CA GLY A 59 10.72 5.28 4.43
C GLY A 59 11.71 6.40 4.19
N GLY A 60 11.31 7.63 4.53
CA GLY A 60 12.11 8.84 4.28
C GLY A 60 13.52 8.80 4.84
#